data_AF-A0A1S2LQG5-F1
#
_entry.id   AF-A0A1S2LQG5-F1
#
_cell.length_a   1.000
_cell.length_b   1.000
_cell.length_c   1.000
_cell.angle_alpha   90.00
_cell.angle_beta   90.00
_cell.angle_gamma   90.00
#
_symmetry.space_group_name_H-M   'P 1'
#
loop_
_entity.id
_entity.type
_entity.pdbx_description
1 polymer ?
#
loop_
_entity_poly.entity_id
_entity_poly.type
_entity_poly.pdbx_seq_one_letter_code
_entity_poly.pdbx_strand_id
1 'polypeptide(L)'
;MTNIAAPAQKQLDAYNSRNLDEFMECYSETCFVEDGAGNVLMENKEAMRKRYELLFAESPDLHCRLVSRIVLESYVLDEERVTGSRGSKEERHVVAVYKIENGLITHVRFLY
;
A
#
# COMPACT_ATOMS: atom_id res chain seq x y z
N MET A 1 -16.32 -12.74 12.83
CA MET A 1 -16.32 -11.65 11.83
C MET A 1 -14.89 -11.54 11.32
N THR A 2 -14.68 -11.61 10.01
CA THR A 2 -13.34 -11.45 9.43
C THR A 2 -12.85 -10.02 9.67
N ASN A 3 -11.62 -9.85 10.17
CA ASN A 3 -11.05 -8.52 10.35
C ASN A 3 -10.67 -7.95 8.97
N ILE A 4 -11.52 -7.08 8.42
CA ILE A 4 -11.33 -6.45 7.11
C ILE A 4 -10.03 -5.64 7.04
N ALA A 5 -9.57 -5.08 8.16
CA ALA A 5 -8.33 -4.30 8.19
C ALA A 5 -7.05 -5.16 8.22
N ALA A 6 -7.16 -6.48 8.39
CA ALA A 6 -5.98 -7.34 8.52
C ALA A 6 -5.02 -7.28 7.31
N PRO A 7 -5.49 -7.27 6.05
CA PRO A 7 -4.61 -7.15 4.89
C PRO A 7 -3.89 -5.79 4.84
N ALA A 8 -4.57 -4.70 5.19
CA ALA A 8 -3.97 -3.37 5.24
C ALA A 8 -2.91 -3.27 6.35
N GLN A 9 -3.17 -3.86 7.53
CA GLN A 9 -2.17 -3.90 8.60
C GLN A 9 -0.93 -4.72 8.21
N LYS A 10 -1.13 -5.95 7.68
CA LYS A 10 -0.03 -6.80 7.23
C LYS A 10 0.79 -6.11 6.13
N GLN A 11 0.12 -5.44 5.20
CA GLN A 11 0.75 -4.67 4.14
C GLN A 11 1.62 -3.53 4.69
N LEU A 12 1.14 -2.77 5.68
CA LEU A 12 1.88 -1.68 6.31
C LEU A 12 3.11 -2.20 7.06
N ASP A 13 2.97 -3.30 7.80
CA ASP A 13 4.06 -3.93 8.55
C ASP A 13 5.15 -4.47 7.58
N ALA A 14 4.73 -5.10 6.48
CA ALA A 14 5.61 -5.56 5.42
C ALA A 14 6.30 -4.41 4.68
N TYR A 15 5.59 -3.30 4.43
CA TYR A 15 6.16 -2.10 3.84
C TYR A 15 7.27 -1.51 4.72
N ASN A 16 7.01 -1.39 6.02
CA ASN A 16 7.97 -0.83 6.98
C ASN A 16 9.19 -1.72 7.23
N SER A 17 9.02 -3.04 7.12
CA SER A 17 10.13 -3.99 7.15
C SER A 17 10.78 -4.20 5.78
N ARG A 18 10.25 -3.58 4.71
CA ARG A 18 10.68 -3.76 3.31
C ARG A 18 10.66 -5.24 2.88
N ASN A 19 9.75 -6.03 3.45
CA ASN A 19 9.57 -7.43 3.10
C ASN A 19 8.66 -7.55 1.86
N LEU A 20 9.29 -7.68 0.69
CA LEU A 20 8.57 -7.73 -0.58
C LEU A 20 7.58 -8.90 -0.66
N ASP A 21 7.96 -10.09 -0.18
CA ASP A 21 7.12 -11.28 -0.33
C ASP A 21 5.87 -11.18 0.55
N GLU A 22 6.02 -10.80 1.83
CA GLU A 22 4.87 -10.57 2.72
C GLU A 22 3.98 -9.41 2.24
N PHE A 23 4.59 -8.38 1.65
CA PHE A 23 3.85 -7.27 1.07
C PHE A 23 2.98 -7.76 -0.10
N MET A 24 3.56 -8.53 -1.02
CA MET A 24 2.85 -9.05 -2.19
C MET A 24 1.76 -10.07 -1.81
N GLU A 25 1.89 -10.81 -0.71
CA GLU A 25 0.84 -11.71 -0.21
C GLU A 25 -0.47 -11.00 0.16
N CYS A 26 -0.43 -9.69 0.42
CA CYS A 26 -1.61 -8.92 0.80
C CYS A 26 -2.52 -8.59 -0.39
N TYR A 27 -2.04 -8.77 -1.62
CA TYR A 27 -2.71 -8.34 -2.84
C TYR A 27 -3.21 -9.52 -3.68
N SER A 28 -4.36 -9.34 -4.33
CA SER A 28 -4.85 -10.28 -5.33
C SER A 28 -4.01 -10.23 -6.61
N GLU A 29 -4.06 -11.29 -7.41
CA GLU A 29 -3.34 -11.37 -8.69
C GLU A 29 -3.74 -10.24 -9.67
N THR A 30 -5.02 -9.87 -9.64
CA THR A 30 -5.60 -8.82 -10.48
C THR A 30 -5.67 -7.47 -9.78
N CYS A 31 -4.87 -7.24 -8.73
CA CYS A 31 -4.92 -5.98 -7.99
C CYS A 31 -4.58 -4.81 -8.91
N PHE A 32 -5.46 -3.80 -8.90
CA PHE A 32 -5.34 -2.60 -9.71
C PHE A 32 -5.06 -1.39 -8.83
N VAL A 33 -4.17 -0.49 -9.29
CA VAL A 33 -3.76 0.68 -8.52
C VAL A 33 -3.83 1.93 -9.38
N GLU A 34 -4.50 2.95 -8.85
CA GLU A 34 -4.69 4.25 -9.49
C GLU A 34 -4.49 5.42 -8.50
N ASP A 35 -4.45 6.64 -9.02
CA ASP A 35 -4.49 7.86 -8.22
C ASP A 35 -5.91 8.46 -8.13
N GLY A 36 -6.05 9.55 -7.36
CA GLY A 36 -7.31 10.26 -7.19
C GLY A 36 -7.91 10.88 -8.46
N ALA A 37 -7.11 11.03 -9.53
CA ALA A 37 -7.57 11.48 -10.84
C ALA A 37 -7.99 10.31 -11.76
N GLY A 38 -7.79 9.07 -11.33
CA GLY A 38 -8.05 7.86 -12.13
C GLY A 38 -6.91 7.51 -13.08
N ASN A 39 -5.72 8.08 -12.90
CA ASN A 39 -4.55 7.64 -13.68
C ASN A 39 -4.11 6.27 -13.18
N VAL A 40 -3.90 5.35 -14.11
CA VAL A 40 -3.42 4.00 -13.81
C VAL A 40 -1.95 4.07 -13.39
N LEU A 41 -1.66 3.59 -12.19
CA LEU A 41 -0.30 3.51 -11.67
C LEU A 41 0.29 2.11 -11.86
N MET A 42 -0.50 1.07 -11.59
CA MET A 42 -0.13 -0.35 -11.76
C MET A 42 -1.38 -1.18 -12.08
N GLU A 43 -1.30 -2.05 -13.09
CA GLU A 43 -2.46 -2.81 -13.58
C GLU A 43 -2.64 -4.19 -12.96
N ASN A 44 -1.60 -4.74 -12.32
CA ASN A 44 -1.62 -6.09 -11.76
C ASN A 44 -0.50 -6.30 -10.72
N LYS A 45 -0.53 -7.47 -10.07
CA LYS A 45 0.42 -7.88 -9.03
C LYS A 45 1.87 -7.98 -9.53
N GLU A 46 2.10 -8.32 -10.81
CA GLU A 46 3.45 -8.36 -11.38
C GLU A 46 4.04 -6.95 -11.50
N ALA A 47 3.26 -5.99 -12.01
CA ALA A 47 3.65 -4.59 -12.10
C ALA A 47 3.93 -4.00 -10.69
N MET A 48 3.10 -4.36 -9.71
CA MET A 48 3.33 -4.00 -8.31
C MET A 48 4.65 -4.58 -7.79
N ARG A 49 4.91 -5.88 -7.96
CA ARG A 49 6.15 -6.52 -7.49
C ARG A 49 7.38 -5.80 -8.03
N LYS A 50 7.46 -5.56 -9.35
CA LYS A 50 8.60 -4.86 -9.97
C LYS A 50 8.80 -3.45 -9.41
N ARG A 51 7.71 -2.71 -9.20
CA ARG A 51 7.79 -1.34 -8.67
C ARG A 51 8.28 -1.32 -7.21
N TYR A 52 7.72 -2.19 -6.36
CA TYR A 52 8.06 -2.21 -4.93
C TYR A 52 9.41 -2.87 -4.65
N GLU A 53 9.84 -3.84 -5.45
CA GLU A 53 11.20 -4.38 -5.41
C GLU A 53 12.24 -3.26 -5.58
N LEU A 54 12.09 -2.44 -6.63
CA LEU A 54 12.97 -1.31 -6.87
C LEU A 54 12.88 -0.26 -5.74
N LEU A 55 11.66 0.06 -5.28
CA LEU A 55 11.47 1.02 -4.20
C LEU A 55 12.19 0.60 -2.92
N PHE A 56 12.03 -0.66 -2.51
CA PHE A 56 12.62 -1.19 -1.28
C PHE A 56 14.15 -1.28 -1.38
N ALA A 57 14.68 -1.67 -2.54
CA ALA A 57 16.12 -1.69 -2.78
C ALA A 57 16.76 -0.29 -2.72
N GLU A 58 16.07 0.73 -3.24
CA GLU A 58 16.57 2.11 -3.30
C GLU A 58 16.30 2.95 -2.04
N SER A 59 15.54 2.42 -1.06
CA SER A 59 15.05 3.20 0.08
C SER A 59 15.36 2.52 1.43
N PRO A 60 16.64 2.46 1.87
CA PRO A 60 17.02 1.80 3.12
C PRO A 60 16.36 2.43 4.35
N ASP A 61 16.08 3.74 4.30
CA ASP A 61 15.45 4.51 5.39
C ASP A 61 13.93 4.65 5.22
N LEU A 62 13.31 3.88 4.31
CA LEU A 62 11.87 3.96 4.04
C LEU A 62 11.06 3.66 5.30
N HIS A 63 10.14 4.55 5.62
CA HIS A 63 9.20 4.36 6.71
C HIS A 63 7.85 4.99 6.38
N CYS A 64 6.78 4.26 6.66
CA CYS A 64 5.40 4.72 6.61
C CYS A 64 4.83 4.74 8.03
N ARG A 65 4.40 5.92 8.48
CA ARG A 65 3.67 6.09 9.73
C ARG A 65 2.18 6.20 9.42
N LEU A 66 1.39 5.30 9.99
CA LEU A 66 -0.07 5.40 10.01
C LEU A 66 -0.49 6.54 10.94
N VAL A 67 -1.21 7.51 10.40
CA VAL A 67 -1.79 8.64 11.13
C VAL A 67 -3.16 8.26 11.65
N SER A 68 -4.01 7.73 10.78
CA SER A 68 -5.36 7.29 11.12
C SER A 68 -5.82 6.19 10.17
N ARG A 69 -6.78 5.38 10.61
CA ARG A 69 -7.42 4.33 9.80
C ARG A 69 -8.93 4.42 9.92
N ILE A 70 -9.61 4.38 8.77
CA ILE A 70 -11.06 4.24 8.68
C ILE A 70 -11.38 2.88 8.06
N VAL A 71 -12.30 2.14 8.65
CA VAL A 71 -12.81 0.87 8.11
C VAL A 71 -14.29 1.04 7.82
N LEU A 72 -14.69 0.80 6.58
CA LEU A 72 -16.08 0.92 6.12
C LEU A 72 -16.41 -0.22 5.16
N GLU A 73 -17.28 -1.13 5.60
CA GLU A 73 -17.65 -2.33 4.82
C GLU A 73 -16.42 -3.11 4.33
N SER A 74 -16.17 -3.12 3.02
CA SER A 74 -15.02 -3.76 2.36
C SER A 74 -13.86 -2.80 2.10
N TYR A 75 -13.93 -1.56 2.57
CA TYR A 75 -12.90 -0.55 2.37
C TYR A 75 -12.11 -0.26 3.64
N VAL A 76 -10.82 -0.03 3.45
CA VAL A 76 -9.89 0.45 4.49
C VAL A 76 -9.18 1.67 3.94
N LEU A 77 -9.21 2.77 4.68
CA LEU A 77 -8.54 4.01 4.30
C LEU A 77 -7.47 4.29 5.35
N ASP A 78 -6.22 4.33 4.91
CA ASP A 78 -5.08 4.64 5.75
C ASP A 78 -4.57 6.03 5.38
N GLU A 79 -4.61 6.95 6.35
CA GLU A 79 -3.91 8.21 6.25
C GLU A 79 -2.47 8.00 6.72
N GLU A 80 -1.51 8.34 5.88
CA GLU A 80 -0.12 7.92 6.04
C GLU A 80 0.85 9.07 5.84
N ARG A 81 1.98 8.98 6.55
CA ARG A 81 3.13 9.89 6.43
C ARG A 81 4.36 9.07 6.08
N VAL A 82 4.87 9.24 4.87
CA VAL A 82 5.96 8.43 4.31
C VAL A 82 7.25 9.24 4.22
N THR A 83 8.34 8.69 4.77
CA THR A 83 9.69 9.30 4.76
C THR A 83 10.74 8.33 4.20
N GLY A 84 11.91 8.85 3.81
CA GLY A 84 13.08 8.03 3.45
C GLY A 84 13.00 7.34 2.09
N SER A 85 11.98 7.66 1.29
CA SER A 85 11.83 7.14 -0.07
C SER A 85 12.93 7.66 -0.98
N ARG A 86 13.73 6.73 -1.54
CA ARG A 86 14.81 7.02 -2.49
C ARG A 86 15.77 8.12 -2.01
N GLY A 87 16.06 8.13 -0.70
CA GLY A 87 16.92 9.14 -0.07
C GLY A 87 16.31 10.54 0.04
N SER A 88 15.02 10.72 -0.28
CA SER A 88 14.32 11.99 -0.07
C SER A 88 14.23 12.33 1.42
N LYS A 89 14.47 13.61 1.74
CA LYS A 89 14.27 14.19 3.08
C LYS A 89 12.85 14.71 3.29
N GLU A 90 12.03 14.74 2.25
CA GLU A 90 10.66 15.22 2.33
C GLU A 90 9.74 14.12 2.84
N GLU A 91 8.84 14.51 3.75
CA GLU A 91 7.73 13.68 4.17
C GLU A 91 6.59 13.82 3.14
N ARG A 92 6.06 12.70 2.67
CA ARG A 92 4.85 12.66 1.84
C ARG A 92 3.65 12.34 2.69
N HIS A 93 2.59 13.12 2.58
CA HIS A 93 1.27 12.82 3.13
C HIS A 93 0.44 12.14 2.03
N VAL A 94 -0.16 11.00 2.34
CA VAL A 94 -0.96 10.23 1.38
C VAL A 94 -2.13 9.58 2.10
N VAL A 95 -3.27 9.42 1.42
CA VAL A 95 -4.33 8.51 1.84
C VAL A 95 -4.35 7.33 0.88
N ALA A 96 -4.15 6.13 1.40
CA ALA A 96 -4.27 4.88 0.67
C ALA A 96 -5.65 4.28 0.91
N VAL A 97 -6.46 4.18 -0.15
CA VAL A 97 -7.80 3.59 -0.10
C VAL A 97 -7.76 2.19 -0.67
N TYR A 98 -7.96 1.19 0.18
CA TYR A 98 -7.96 -0.23 -0.17
C TYR A 98 -9.38 -0.74 -0.32
N LYS A 99 -9.65 -1.52 -1.37
CA LYS A 99 -10.81 -2.43 -1.44
C LYS A 99 -10.35 -3.83 -1.09
N ILE A 100 -11.04 -4.47 -0.15
CA ILE A 100 -10.72 -5.79 0.39
C ILE A 100 -11.80 -6.79 -0.04
N GLU A 101 -11.38 -7.85 -0.72
CA GLU A 101 -12.25 -8.97 -1.13
C GLU A 101 -11.54 -10.29 -0.85
N ASN A 102 -12.25 -11.25 -0.25
CA ASN A 102 -11.71 -12.57 0.12
C ASN A 102 -10.40 -12.51 0.94
N GLY A 103 -10.24 -11.48 1.76
CA GLY A 103 -9.05 -11.29 2.61
C GLY A 103 -7.82 -10.75 1.87
N LEU A 104 -7.97 -10.27 0.64
CA LEU A 104 -6.90 -9.66 -0.16
C LEU A 104 -7.29 -8.25 -0.59
N ILE A 105 -6.29 -7.40 -0.77
CA ILE A 105 -6.44 -6.09 -1.41
C ILE A 105 -6.60 -6.31 -2.91
N THR A 106 -7.75 -5.91 -3.46
CA THR A 106 -8.05 -6.04 -4.90
C THR A 106 -7.95 -4.72 -5.66
N HIS A 107 -7.97 -3.60 -4.93
CA HIS A 107 -7.84 -2.27 -5.52
C HIS A 107 -7.17 -1.32 -4.54
N VAL A 108 -6.34 -0.42 -5.05
CA VAL A 108 -5.74 0.69 -4.30
C VAL A 108 -5.98 1.99 -5.05
N ARG A 109 -6.48 3.01 -4.35
CA ARG A 109 -6.47 4.39 -4.83
C ARG A 109 -5.63 5.25 -3.90
N PHE A 110 -4.62 5.91 -4.44
CA PHE A 110 -3.83 6.88 -3.68
C PHE A 110 -4.36 8.30 -3.87
N LEU A 111 -4.54 9.01 -2.77
CA LEU A 111 -4.84 10.43 -2.74
C LEU A 111 -3.63 11.16 -2.17
N TYR A 112 -3.13 12.17 -2.88
CA TYR A 112 -1.97 12.98 -2.52
C TYR A 112 -2.38 14.42 -2.23
#